data_AF-A0A7S1ZBG5-F1
#
_entry.id   AF-A0A7S1ZBG5-F1
#
_cell.length_a   1.000
_cell.length_b   1.000
_cell.length_c   1.000
_cell.angle_alpha   90.00
_cell.angle_beta   90.00
_cell.angle_gamma   90.00
#
_symmetry.space_group_name_H-M   'P 1'
#
loop_
_entity.id
_entity.type
_entity.pdbx_description
1 polymer ?
#
loop_
_entity_poly.entity_id
_entity_poly.type
_entity_poly.pdbx_seq_one_letter_code
_entity_poly.pdbx_strand_id
1 'polypeptide(L)'
;MSEPLDPYAMPLPVALGLQVLCSGLILYWRFSGSSKMSPQQEQIFHGLWMFVVSLLAGLLIPHVPRPRSMLSFHGVGCLQAASLLVFGAVWPQIYPMGGGSVASWCNIGGKWGNCIGFTYSSLTGAQCLLYWTKHENPAVHAVGSTAETILEVILKTQGTLDVVGLMMMANAYLKQKQNDPTKGTKKSE
;
A
#
# COMPACT_ATOMS: atom_id res chain seq x y z
N MET A 1 26.05 -20.32 -17.34
CA MET A 1 26.04 -21.21 -16.15
C MET A 1 24.91 -20.73 -15.25
N SER A 2 23.83 -21.49 -15.15
CA SER A 2 22.79 -21.23 -14.15
C SER A 2 23.36 -21.58 -12.78
N GLU A 3 23.33 -20.65 -11.83
CA GLU A 3 23.63 -20.97 -10.44
C GLU A 3 22.75 -22.16 -9.98
N PRO A 4 23.29 -23.07 -9.17
CA PRO A 4 22.51 -24.17 -8.62
C PRO A 4 21.35 -23.60 -7.80
N LEU A 5 20.12 -24.05 -8.10
CA LEU A 5 18.94 -23.71 -7.29
C LEU A 5 19.22 -24.07 -5.83
N ASP A 6 19.06 -23.09 -4.94
CA ASP A 6 19.12 -23.31 -3.50
C ASP A 6 18.11 -24.41 -3.12
N PRO A 7 18.54 -25.55 -2.54
CA PRO A 7 17.66 -26.65 -2.17
C PRO A 7 16.63 -26.26 -1.09
N TYR A 8 16.82 -25.13 -0.40
CA TYR A 8 15.86 -24.58 0.56
C TYR A 8 14.90 -23.56 -0.06
N ALA A 9 14.98 -23.34 -1.38
CA ALA A 9 14.08 -22.44 -2.05
C ALA A 9 12.65 -23.01 -2.10
N MET A 10 11.70 -22.33 -1.46
CA MET A 10 10.29 -22.67 -1.60
C MET A 10 9.91 -22.58 -3.09
N PRO A 11 9.22 -23.57 -3.66
CA PRO A 11 8.78 -23.49 -5.04
C PRO A 11 7.95 -22.23 -5.23
N LEU A 12 8.28 -21.40 -6.23
CA LEU A 12 7.58 -20.15 -6.54
C LEU A 12 6.04 -20.28 -6.52
N PRO A 13 5.42 -21.39 -7.01
CA PRO A 13 3.96 -21.57 -6.91
C PRO A 13 3.42 -21.65 -5.48
N VAL A 14 4.18 -22.23 -4.54
CA VAL A 14 3.79 -22.33 -3.11
C VAL A 14 3.88 -20.97 -2.44
N ALA A 15 4.95 -20.24 -2.73
CA ALA A 15 5.20 -18.88 -2.27
C ALA A 15 4.09 -17.91 -2.71
N LEU A 16 3.78 -17.88 -4.01
CA LEU A 16 2.70 -17.06 -4.55
C LEU A 16 1.33 -17.57 -4.10
N GLY A 17 1.15 -18.89 -4.01
CA GLY A 17 -0.07 -19.51 -3.52
C GLY A 17 -0.40 -19.08 -2.10
N LEU A 18 0.59 -19.02 -1.21
CA LEU A 18 0.41 -18.56 0.18
C LEU A 18 -0.05 -17.10 0.23
N GLN A 19 0.60 -16.21 -0.53
CA GLN A 19 0.23 -14.81 -0.55
C GLN A 19 -1.18 -14.58 -1.12
N VAL A 20 -1.54 -15.28 -2.20
CA VAL A 20 -2.88 -15.23 -2.80
C VAL A 20 -3.92 -15.84 -1.87
N LEU A 21 -3.64 -16.96 -1.21
CA LEU A 21 -4.54 -17.59 -0.23
C LEU A 21 -4.80 -16.67 0.95
N CYS A 22 -3.75 -16.11 1.56
CA CYS A 22 -3.91 -15.17 2.67
C CYS A 22 -4.76 -13.96 2.24
N SER A 23 -4.53 -13.46 1.03
CA SER A 23 -5.29 -12.34 0.47
C SER A 23 -6.74 -12.67 0.16
N GLY A 24 -6.99 -13.83 -0.42
CA GLY A 24 -8.32 -14.33 -0.69
C GLY A 24 -9.11 -14.60 0.58
N LEU A 25 -8.48 -15.20 1.60
CA LEU A 25 -9.13 -15.52 2.87
C LEU A 25 -9.56 -14.27 3.64
N ILE A 26 -8.78 -13.20 3.60
CA ILE A 26 -9.09 -11.98 4.34
C ILE A 26 -10.08 -11.09 3.58
N LEU A 27 -10.03 -11.07 2.25
CA LEU A 27 -11.11 -10.48 1.45
C LEU A 27 -12.42 -11.26 1.63
N TYR A 28 -12.36 -12.59 1.60
CA TYR A 28 -13.50 -13.44 1.90
C TYR A 28 -14.07 -13.12 3.28
N TRP A 29 -13.24 -13.06 4.32
CA TRP A 29 -13.68 -12.68 5.67
C TRP A 29 -14.35 -11.28 5.70
N ARG A 30 -13.78 -10.30 4.99
CA ARG A 30 -14.33 -8.94 4.88
C ARG A 30 -15.69 -8.90 4.19
N PHE A 31 -15.92 -9.74 3.19
CA PHE A 31 -17.20 -9.78 2.44
C PHE A 31 -18.23 -10.73 3.06
N SER A 32 -17.80 -11.79 3.73
CA SER A 32 -18.68 -12.82 4.28
C SER A 32 -19.24 -12.49 5.67
N GLY A 33 -18.72 -11.49 6.38
CA GLY A 33 -19.12 -11.21 7.77
C GLY A 33 -19.37 -9.76 8.18
N SER A 34 -19.23 -8.76 7.32
CA SER A 34 -19.08 -7.38 7.83
C SER A 34 -20.40 -6.63 8.04
N SER A 35 -20.72 -6.38 9.31
CA SER A 35 -21.35 -5.13 9.75
C SER A 35 -20.61 -3.92 9.15
N LYS A 36 -21.30 -2.82 8.85
CA LYS A 36 -20.69 -1.60 8.27
C LYS A 36 -19.58 -1.08 9.21
N MET A 37 -18.31 -1.21 8.81
CA MET A 37 -17.16 -0.67 9.56
C MET A 37 -17.08 0.85 9.37
N SER A 38 -16.63 1.55 10.41
CA SER A 38 -16.33 2.98 10.30
C SER A 38 -15.05 3.21 9.49
N PRO A 39 -14.86 4.39 8.87
CA PRO A 39 -13.62 4.68 8.12
C PRO A 39 -12.33 4.56 8.95
N GLN A 40 -12.43 4.78 10.27
CA GLN A 40 -11.34 4.49 11.21
C GLN A 40 -11.01 2.99 11.23
N GLN A 41 -12.02 2.15 11.42
CA GLN A 41 -11.86 0.70 11.51
C GLN A 41 -11.33 0.13 10.20
N GLU A 42 -11.80 0.64 9.05
CA GLU A 42 -11.30 0.24 7.73
C GLU A 42 -9.80 0.50 7.59
N GLN A 43 -9.31 1.67 7.99
CA GLN A 43 -7.88 1.97 7.91
C GLN A 43 -7.05 1.09 8.84
N ILE A 44 -7.52 0.85 10.07
CA ILE A 44 -6.83 -0.07 10.99
C ILE A 44 -6.79 -1.48 10.41
N PHE A 45 -7.93 -1.98 9.92
CA PHE A 45 -8.05 -3.30 9.32
C PHE A 45 -7.11 -3.44 8.11
N HIS A 46 -7.19 -2.52 7.16
CA HIS A 46 -6.33 -2.56 5.97
C HIS A 46 -4.85 -2.34 6.32
N GLY A 47 -4.54 -1.56 7.36
CA GLY A 47 -3.18 -1.40 7.88
C GLY A 47 -2.62 -2.71 8.43
N LEU A 48 -3.34 -3.38 9.34
CA LEU A 48 -2.95 -4.69 9.87
C LEU A 48 -2.83 -5.72 8.75
N TRP A 49 -3.79 -5.71 7.83
CA TRP A 49 -3.83 -6.65 6.72
C TRP A 49 -2.62 -6.48 5.79
N MET A 50 -2.35 -5.24 5.37
CA MET A 50 -1.21 -4.95 4.52
C MET A 50 0.11 -5.24 5.23
N PHE A 51 0.21 -5.03 6.55
CA PHE A 51 1.39 -5.43 7.32
C PHE A 51 1.67 -6.93 7.19
N VAL A 52 0.64 -7.78 7.35
CA VAL A 52 0.77 -9.24 7.18
C VAL A 52 1.22 -9.59 5.77
N VAL A 53 0.61 -9.00 4.74
CA VAL A 53 1.00 -9.27 3.34
C VAL A 53 2.45 -8.86 3.08
N SER A 54 2.89 -7.71 3.60
CA SER A 54 4.27 -7.24 3.45
C SER A 54 5.28 -8.09 4.21
N LEU A 55 4.92 -8.68 5.35
CA LEU A 55 5.76 -9.65 6.04
C LEU A 55 5.90 -10.94 5.22
N LEU A 56 4.79 -11.46 4.69
CA LEU A 56 4.81 -12.64 3.82
C LEU A 56 5.66 -12.40 2.57
N ALA A 57 5.60 -11.19 1.99
CA ALA A 57 6.44 -10.79 0.87
C ALA A 57 7.93 -10.87 1.18
N GLY A 58 8.34 -10.57 2.42
CA GLY A 58 9.71 -10.71 2.88
C GLY A 58 10.25 -12.14 2.77
N LEU A 59 9.38 -13.14 2.99
CA LEU A 59 9.71 -14.56 2.82
C LEU A 59 9.85 -14.95 1.34
N LEU A 60 9.28 -14.17 0.42
CA LEU A 60 9.31 -14.45 -1.02
C LEU A 60 10.50 -13.85 -1.76
N ILE A 61 11.26 -12.96 -1.11
CA ILE A 61 12.42 -12.26 -1.69
C ILE A 61 13.39 -13.22 -2.42
N PRO A 62 13.86 -14.33 -1.83
CA PRO A 62 14.81 -15.22 -2.49
C PRO A 62 14.20 -16.06 -3.64
N HIS A 63 12.87 -16.06 -3.80
CA HIS A 63 12.18 -16.94 -4.73
C HIS A 63 11.63 -16.22 -5.96
N VAL A 64 11.57 -14.89 -5.93
CA VAL A 64 11.08 -14.11 -7.07
C VAL A 64 12.16 -13.88 -8.12
N PRO A 65 11.78 -13.72 -9.41
CA PRO A 65 12.73 -13.37 -10.47
C PRO A 65 13.49 -12.06 -10.21
N ARG A 66 12.90 -11.13 -9.44
CA ARG A 66 13.48 -9.83 -9.11
C ARG A 66 13.43 -9.55 -7.60
N PRO A 67 14.38 -10.09 -6.83
CA PRO A 67 14.42 -9.96 -5.37
C PRO A 67 14.38 -8.52 -4.87
N ARG A 68 15.03 -7.58 -5.59
CA ARG A 68 15.06 -6.17 -5.19
C ARG A 68 13.70 -5.49 -5.21
N SER A 69 12.86 -5.78 -6.21
CA SER A 69 11.50 -5.22 -6.28
C SER A 69 10.62 -5.78 -5.16
N MET A 70 10.75 -7.07 -4.86
CA MET A 70 10.07 -7.71 -3.72
C MET A 70 10.59 -7.21 -2.36
N LEU A 71 11.89 -6.93 -2.23
CA LEU A 71 12.46 -6.29 -1.04
C LEU A 71 11.90 -4.88 -0.85
N SER A 72 11.77 -4.09 -1.93
CA SER A 72 11.08 -2.80 -1.88
C SER A 72 9.62 -2.95 -1.47
N PHE A 73 8.90 -3.95 -2.00
CA PHE A 73 7.54 -4.24 -1.57
C PHE A 73 7.46 -4.53 -0.07
N HIS A 74 8.33 -5.38 0.45
CA HIS A 74 8.39 -5.71 1.87
C HIS A 74 8.56 -4.45 2.73
N GLY A 75 9.61 -3.67 2.48
CA GLY A 75 9.91 -2.49 3.30
C GLY A 75 8.87 -1.37 3.17
N VAL A 76 8.55 -0.99 1.92
CA VAL A 76 7.58 0.09 1.64
C VAL A 76 6.17 -0.33 2.07
N GLY A 77 5.81 -1.60 1.91
CA GLY A 77 4.54 -2.14 2.36
C GLY A 77 4.38 -2.09 3.88
N CYS A 78 5.40 -2.47 4.65
CA CYS A 78 5.39 -2.33 6.11
C CYS A 78 5.24 -0.87 6.56
N LEU A 79 5.94 0.07 5.92
CA LEU A 79 5.84 1.50 6.23
C LEU A 79 4.43 2.05 5.92
N GLN A 80 3.90 1.67 4.76
CA GLN A 80 2.55 2.02 4.37
C GLN A 80 1.50 1.45 5.34
N ALA A 81 1.73 0.24 5.85
CA ALA A 81 0.85 -0.40 6.82
C ALA A 81 0.82 0.39 8.12
N ALA A 82 1.99 0.76 8.64
CA ALA A 82 2.11 1.64 9.79
C ALA A 82 1.39 2.98 9.57
N SER A 83 1.49 3.56 8.37
CA SER A 83 0.82 4.83 8.06
C SER A 83 -0.71 4.72 8.13
N LEU A 84 -1.31 3.61 7.66
CA LEU A 84 -2.76 3.38 7.77
C LEU A 84 -3.20 3.20 9.22
N LEU A 85 -2.41 2.49 10.03
CA LEU A 85 -2.68 2.36 11.46
C LEU A 85 -2.67 3.73 12.15
N VAL A 86 -1.69 4.57 11.83
CA VAL A 86 -1.61 5.94 12.35
C VAL A 86 -2.82 6.76 11.90
N PHE A 87 -3.20 6.72 10.62
CA PHE A 87 -4.36 7.45 10.13
C PHE A 87 -5.66 6.99 10.80
N GLY A 88 -5.85 5.69 10.99
CA GLY A 88 -6.96 5.15 11.77
C GLY A 88 -6.95 5.66 13.21
N ALA A 89 -5.79 5.68 13.88
CA ALA A 89 -5.67 6.16 15.26
C ALA A 89 -6.00 7.65 15.42
N VAL A 90 -5.55 8.50 14.48
CA VAL A 90 -5.85 9.95 14.52
C VAL A 90 -7.21 10.31 13.91
N TRP A 91 -7.92 9.35 13.32
CA TRP A 91 -9.16 9.60 12.58
C TRP A 91 -10.25 10.32 13.40
N PRO A 92 -10.54 9.92 14.67
CA PRO A 92 -11.54 10.59 15.48
C PRO A 92 -11.18 12.05 15.80
N GLN A 93 -9.89 12.37 15.81
CA GLN A 93 -9.43 13.73 16.01
C GLN A 93 -9.74 14.57 14.77
N ILE A 94 -9.64 14.03 13.56
CA ILE A 94 -9.86 14.75 12.29
C ILE A 94 -11.35 14.79 11.91
N TYR A 95 -12.08 13.71 12.16
CA TYR A 95 -13.51 13.54 11.82
C TYR A 95 -14.33 13.14 13.06
N PRO A 96 -14.55 14.06 14.02
CA PRO A 96 -15.16 13.76 15.33
C PRO A 96 -16.62 13.29 15.26
N MET A 97 -17.40 13.75 14.26
CA MET A 97 -18.79 13.32 14.05
C MET A 97 -18.93 12.12 13.11
N GLY A 98 -17.82 11.44 12.81
CA GLY A 98 -17.76 10.48 11.71
C GLY A 98 -17.75 11.18 10.34
N GLY A 99 -17.34 10.46 9.30
CA GLY A 99 -17.18 11.00 7.95
C GLY A 99 -15.82 10.69 7.35
N GLY A 100 -15.47 11.42 6.29
CA GLY A 100 -14.20 11.24 5.60
C GLY A 100 -14.07 9.91 4.84
N SER A 101 -15.17 9.19 4.60
CA SER A 101 -15.13 7.86 3.94
C SER A 101 -14.36 7.88 2.62
N VAL A 102 -14.57 8.91 1.79
CA VAL A 102 -13.81 9.09 0.54
C VAL A 102 -12.31 9.26 0.80
N ALA A 103 -11.91 10.09 1.77
CA ALA A 103 -10.50 10.28 2.13
C ALA A 103 -9.87 8.96 2.64
N SER A 104 -10.62 8.19 3.44
CA SER A 104 -10.20 6.88 3.92
C SER A 104 -9.98 5.91 2.76
N TRP A 105 -10.91 5.83 1.80
CA TRP A 105 -10.78 4.97 0.63
C TRP A 105 -9.69 5.44 -0.33
N CYS A 106 -9.44 6.74 -0.46
CA CYS A 106 -8.28 7.26 -1.18
C CYS A 106 -6.97 6.80 -0.54
N ASN A 107 -6.83 6.92 0.78
CA ASN A 107 -5.64 6.44 1.50
C ASN A 107 -5.46 4.92 1.34
N ILE A 108 -6.52 4.14 1.55
CA ILE A 108 -6.48 2.68 1.43
C ILE A 108 -6.12 2.29 -0.01
N GLY A 109 -6.83 2.85 -0.99
CA GLY A 109 -6.64 2.55 -2.41
C GLY A 109 -5.25 2.91 -2.92
N GLY A 110 -4.70 4.05 -2.49
CA GLY A 110 -3.32 4.42 -2.78
C GLY A 110 -2.34 3.37 -2.24
N LYS A 111 -2.42 3.06 -0.95
CA LYS A 111 -1.48 2.13 -0.31
C LYS A 111 -1.52 0.72 -0.92
N TRP A 112 -2.71 0.21 -1.24
CA TRP A 112 -2.87 -1.05 -1.95
C TRP A 112 -2.38 -1.00 -3.41
N GLY A 113 -2.62 0.11 -4.11
CA GLY A 113 -2.11 0.31 -5.47
C GLY A 113 -0.58 0.17 -5.55
N ASN A 114 0.13 0.67 -4.54
CA ASN A 114 1.58 0.54 -4.48
C ASN A 114 2.02 -0.91 -4.30
N CYS A 115 1.34 -1.65 -3.41
CA CYS A 115 1.59 -3.07 -3.18
C CYS A 115 1.40 -3.90 -4.46
N ILE A 116 0.33 -3.60 -5.21
CA ILE A 116 0.05 -4.22 -6.50
C ILE A 116 1.15 -3.87 -7.51
N GLY A 117 1.58 -2.60 -7.55
CA GLY A 117 2.66 -2.13 -8.43
C GLY A 117 3.97 -2.88 -8.20
N PHE A 118 4.43 -3.01 -6.95
CA PHE A 118 5.66 -3.76 -6.68
C PHE A 118 5.51 -5.26 -6.94
N THR A 119 4.37 -5.87 -6.60
CA THR A 119 4.12 -7.28 -6.89
C THR A 119 4.18 -7.51 -8.40
N TYR A 120 3.50 -6.67 -9.19
CA TYR A 120 3.50 -6.71 -10.65
C TYR A 120 4.91 -6.50 -11.23
N SER A 121 5.65 -5.51 -10.72
CA SER A 121 7.05 -5.26 -11.10
C SER A 121 7.94 -6.47 -10.84
N SER A 122 7.81 -7.09 -9.67
CA SER A 122 8.61 -8.24 -9.25
C SER A 122 8.39 -9.47 -10.14
N LEU A 123 7.15 -9.68 -10.60
CA LEU A 123 6.77 -10.81 -11.44
C LEU A 123 7.11 -10.59 -12.91
N THR A 124 6.79 -9.41 -13.45
CA THR A 124 6.82 -9.20 -14.90
C THR A 124 8.19 -8.84 -15.42
N GLY A 125 8.90 -7.96 -14.74
CA GLY A 125 9.71 -7.11 -15.58
C GLY A 125 9.89 -5.70 -15.12
N ALA A 126 8.72 -5.09 -14.96
CA ALA A 126 8.55 -3.69 -15.21
C ALA A 126 9.33 -2.90 -14.16
N GLN A 127 10.29 -2.11 -14.64
CA GLN A 127 11.31 -1.47 -13.83
C GLN A 127 11.64 -0.06 -14.32
N CYS A 128 11.10 0.38 -15.47
CA CYS A 128 11.48 1.65 -16.10
C CYS A 128 11.18 2.88 -15.23
N LEU A 129 10.29 2.78 -14.23
CA LEU A 129 10.01 3.86 -13.28
C LEU A 129 10.88 3.85 -12.01
N LEU A 130 11.56 2.75 -11.71
CA LEU A 130 12.52 2.70 -10.61
C LEU A 130 13.86 3.14 -11.20
N TYR A 131 14.13 4.45 -11.18
CA TYR A 131 15.30 5.07 -11.83
C TYR A 131 16.64 4.38 -11.44
N TRP A 132 16.69 3.70 -10.29
CA TRP A 132 17.85 2.96 -9.80
C TRP A 132 18.06 1.56 -10.45
N THR A 133 17.08 0.98 -11.14
CA THR A 133 17.24 -0.33 -11.81
C THR A 133 17.69 -0.25 -13.27
N LYS A 134 17.72 0.96 -13.86
CA LYS A 134 18.01 1.17 -15.29
C LYS A 134 19.44 0.79 -15.71
N HIS A 135 20.37 0.71 -14.76
CA HIS A 135 21.79 0.41 -15.03
C HIS A 135 22.15 -1.08 -15.00
N GLU A 136 21.26 -1.95 -14.56
CA GLU A 136 21.57 -3.37 -14.43
C GLU A 136 20.89 -4.17 -15.54
N ASN A 137 21.68 -4.50 -16.56
CA ASN A 137 21.46 -5.57 -17.53
C ASN A 137 20.60 -5.21 -18.78
N PRO A 138 21.19 -5.20 -20.00
CA PRO A 138 20.46 -4.90 -21.24
C PRO A 138 19.33 -5.90 -21.57
N ALA A 139 19.32 -7.08 -20.95
CA ALA A 139 18.19 -8.02 -21.02
C ALA A 139 16.92 -7.52 -20.32
N VAL A 140 17.01 -6.50 -19.46
CA VAL A 140 15.86 -5.85 -18.79
C VAL A 140 15.02 -5.04 -19.76
N HIS A 141 15.57 -4.64 -20.92
CA HIS A 141 14.82 -3.97 -21.98
C HIS A 141 13.85 -4.89 -22.75
N ALA A 142 13.83 -6.20 -22.46
CA ALA A 142 12.92 -7.15 -23.10
C ALA A 142 11.49 -7.15 -22.51
N VAL A 143 11.23 -6.36 -21.47
CA VAL A 143 9.88 -6.21 -20.92
C VAL A 143 9.06 -5.39 -21.91
N GLY A 144 8.01 -5.99 -22.47
CA GLY A 144 7.16 -5.34 -23.47
C GLY A 144 6.60 -4.02 -22.94
N SER A 145 6.52 -2.99 -23.82
CA SER A 145 6.11 -1.63 -23.44
C SER A 145 4.77 -1.60 -22.68
N THR A 146 3.89 -2.57 -22.94
CA THR A 146 2.62 -2.74 -22.24
C THR A 146 2.78 -2.93 -20.73
N ALA A 147 3.74 -3.73 -20.26
CA ALA A 147 3.91 -3.98 -18.82
C ALA A 147 4.45 -2.75 -18.09
N GLU A 148 5.37 -2.02 -18.72
CA GLU A 148 5.86 -0.73 -18.19
C GLU A 148 4.73 0.30 -18.12
N THR A 149 3.91 0.41 -19.17
CA THR A 149 2.75 1.31 -19.18
C THR A 149 1.73 0.95 -18.09
N ILE A 150 1.45 -0.34 -17.88
CA ILE A 150 0.54 -0.79 -16.81
C ILE A 150 1.09 -0.40 -15.44
N LEU A 151 2.39 -0.68 -15.18
CA LEU A 151 3.03 -0.32 -13.93
C LEU A 151 3.00 1.19 -13.70
N GLU A 152 3.28 1.98 -14.73
CA GLU A 152 3.24 3.44 -14.68
C GLU A 152 1.86 3.98 -14.30
N VAL A 153 0.82 3.46 -14.94
CA VAL A 153 -0.56 3.84 -14.61
C VAL A 153 -0.87 3.50 -13.14
N ILE A 154 -0.52 2.29 -12.69
CA ILE A 154 -0.75 1.86 -11.30
C ILE A 154 -0.06 2.82 -10.31
N LEU A 155 1.22 3.09 -10.50
CA LEU A 155 2.01 3.92 -9.58
C LEU A 155 1.55 5.39 -9.59
N LYS A 156 1.24 5.94 -10.77
CA LYS A 156 0.71 7.32 -10.87
C LYS A 156 -0.67 7.46 -10.24
N THR A 157 -1.56 6.50 -10.47
CA THR A 157 -2.89 6.49 -9.84
C THR A 157 -2.77 6.38 -8.33
N GLN A 158 -1.90 5.49 -7.84
CA GLN A 158 -1.61 5.37 -6.41
C GLN A 158 -1.12 6.69 -5.79
N GLY A 159 -0.08 7.30 -6.38
CA GLY A 159 0.46 8.56 -5.87
C GLY A 159 -0.59 9.67 -5.83
N THR A 160 -1.46 9.71 -6.83
CA THR A 160 -2.60 10.66 -6.88
C THR A 160 -3.58 10.42 -5.75
N LEU A 161 -3.99 9.16 -5.51
CA LEU A 161 -4.92 8.81 -4.43
C LEU A 161 -4.36 9.15 -3.05
N ASP A 162 -3.07 8.89 -2.82
CA ASP A 162 -2.40 9.22 -1.57
C ASP A 162 -2.38 10.73 -1.31
N VAL A 163 -2.02 11.52 -2.32
CA VAL A 163 -2.00 12.99 -2.20
C VAL A 163 -3.41 13.54 -1.98
N VAL A 164 -4.42 13.04 -2.71
CA VAL A 164 -5.82 13.46 -2.54
C VAL A 164 -6.32 13.12 -1.12
N GLY A 165 -6.09 11.90 -0.65
CA GLY A 165 -6.50 11.47 0.70
C GLY A 165 -5.87 12.33 1.80
N LEU A 166 -4.56 12.60 1.70
CA LEU A 166 -3.84 13.48 2.62
C LEU A 166 -4.36 14.92 2.61
N MET A 167 -4.61 15.49 1.42
CA MET A 167 -5.16 16.84 1.30
C MET A 167 -6.55 16.94 1.94
N MET A 168 -7.40 15.91 1.77
CA MET A 168 -8.72 15.87 2.39
C MET A 168 -8.64 15.82 3.91
N MET A 169 -7.74 15.00 4.47
CA MET A 169 -7.50 14.93 5.91
C MET A 169 -6.96 16.27 6.45
N ALA A 170 -5.98 16.87 5.78
CA ALA A 170 -5.41 18.15 6.17
C ALA A 170 -6.46 19.26 6.16
N ASN A 171 -7.28 19.33 5.12
CA ASN A 171 -8.37 20.30 5.02
C ASN A 171 -9.42 20.12 6.13
N ALA A 172 -9.79 18.87 6.43
CA ALA A 172 -10.72 18.57 7.52
C ALA A 172 -10.16 19.02 8.88
N TYR A 173 -8.90 18.69 9.16
CA TYR A 173 -8.20 19.10 10.38
C TYR A 173 -8.10 20.63 10.52
N LEU A 174 -7.77 21.34 9.44
CA LEU A 174 -7.69 22.80 9.44
C LEU A 174 -9.05 23.45 9.73
N LYS A 175 -10.13 22.95 9.11
CA LYS A 175 -11.49 23.44 9.35
C LYS A 175 -11.93 23.24 10.80
N GLN A 176 -11.62 22.08 11.38
CA GLN A 176 -11.92 21.81 12.78
C GLN A 176 -11.17 22.79 13.71
N LYS A 177 -9.88 23.01 13.46
CA LYS A 177 -9.06 23.94 14.27
C LYS A 177 -9.50 25.40 14.16
N GLN A 178 -10.08 25.80 13.03
CA GLN A 178 -10.68 27.13 12.84
C GLN A 178 -11.99 27.29 13.61
N ASN A 179 -12.76 26.22 13.73
CA ASN A 179 -14.05 26.20 14.42
C ASN A 179 -13.94 25.98 15.94
N ASP A 180 -12.73 25.90 16.48
CA ASP A 180 -12.49 25.67 17.92
C ASP A 180 -12.81 26.95 18.73
N PRO A 181 -13.91 26.95 19.52
CA PRO A 181 -14.40 28.15 20.21
C PRO A 181 -13.44 28.68 21.26
N THR A 182 -12.49 27.87 21.76
CA THR A 182 -11.55 28.29 22.80
C THR A 182 -10.49 29.28 22.33
N LYS A 183 -10.38 29.53 21.02
CA LYS A 183 -9.45 30.53 20.45
C LYS A 183 -10.06 31.92 20.27
N GLY A 184 -11.38 32.06 20.35
CA GLY A 184 -12.08 33.35 20.15
C GLY A 184 -12.07 34.30 21.35
N THR A 185 -11.76 33.82 22.54
CA THR A 185 -11.98 34.55 23.81
C THR A 185 -10.79 35.36 24.34
N LYS A 186 -9.66 35.44 23.62
CA LYS A 186 -8.44 36.14 24.09
C LYS A 186 -8.23 37.56 23.52
N LYS A 187 -9.28 38.24 23.03
CA LYS A 187 -9.20 39.64 22.57
C LYS A 187 -10.26 40.51 23.23
N SER A 188 -10.15 40.74 24.54
CA SER A 188 -10.83 41.84 25.23
C SER A 188 -10.29 42.03 26.65
N GLU A 189 -9.00 42.39 26.78
CA GLU A 189 -8.48 43.07 27.97
C GLU A 189 -7.48 44.15 27.53
#